data_AF-A0A139MGB0-F1
#
_entry.id   AF-A0A139MGB0-F1
#
_cell.length_a   1.000
_cell.length_b   1.000
_cell.length_c   1.000
_cell.angle_alpha   90.00
_cell.angle_beta   90.00
_cell.angle_gamma   90.00
#
_symmetry.space_group_name_H-M   'P 1'
#
loop_
_entity.id
_entity.type
_entity.pdbx_description
1 polymer ?
#
loop_
_entity_poly.entity_id
_entity_poly.type
_entity_poly.pdbx_seq_one_letter_code
_entity_poly.pdbx_strand_id
1 'polypeptide(L)'
;MKEYMQKMGRSLMLPVATLPVAALFTGIGYWIDPTGWGANNVLAAFMIQAGQTILNNLGLLFAVGLAFGMSKDKDGSAALAGVVSFLVPMTLLNPDSVALLQRIDVEKVNTAFTKINNGNVFIGILAGLIAAAVYNKFSNTKLPMALSFFIGDGVNDSPALATSNLGIAIGGGTSVAINTADVVLVNSHPSDVLALIEIAKRSNRKMKQNLWFGAGYNIIAIPVAAGILYPTFGISIDPLAAAVLMSISTVIVSINAMGLKYERPQEK
;
A
#
# COMPACT_ATOMS: atom_id res chain seq x y z
N MET A 1 18.38 -8.96 14.42
CA MET A 1 19.01 -7.61 14.49
C MET A 1 19.81 -7.27 13.23
N LYS A 2 20.71 -8.17 12.76
CA LYS A 2 21.51 -7.97 11.54
C LYS A 2 20.68 -7.66 10.28
N GLU A 3 19.61 -8.41 10.05
CA GLU A 3 18.72 -8.22 8.89
C GLU A 3 17.95 -6.89 8.94
N TYR A 4 17.47 -6.49 10.12
CA TYR A 4 16.79 -5.21 10.32
C TYR A 4 17.71 -4.02 10.02
N MET A 5 18.94 -4.07 10.51
CA MET A 5 19.93 -3.01 10.25
C MET A 5 20.34 -2.95 8.77
N GLN A 6 20.46 -4.10 8.09
CA GLN A 6 20.69 -4.17 6.65
C GLN A 6 19.52 -3.58 5.85
N LYS A 7 18.28 -3.89 6.25
CA LYS A 7 17.07 -3.35 5.61
C LYS A 7 16.97 -1.84 5.81
N MET A 8 17.28 -1.35 7.01
CA MET A 8 17.34 0.07 7.31
C MET A 8 18.40 0.78 6.46
N GLY A 9 19.61 0.19 6.34
CA GLY A 9 20.67 0.70 5.48
C GLY A 9 20.24 0.82 4.01
N ARG A 10 19.56 -0.19 3.47
CA ARG A 10 19.00 -0.14 2.10
C ARG A 10 17.88 0.89 1.95
N SER A 11 17.07 1.08 2.99
CA SER A 11 15.95 2.03 2.99
C SER A 11 16.43 3.47 3.02
N LEU A 12 17.55 3.74 3.71
CA LEU A 12 18.22 5.05 3.69
C LEU A 12 18.77 5.42 2.31
N MET A 13 19.02 4.45 1.43
CA MET A 13 19.50 4.74 0.07
C MET A 13 18.43 5.39 -0.81
N LEU A 14 17.14 5.16 -0.53
CA LEU A 14 16.03 5.71 -1.33
C LEU A 14 16.02 7.26 -1.32
N PRO A 15 16.03 7.94 -0.15
CA PRO A 15 16.20 9.40 -0.10
C PRO A 15 17.58 9.87 -0.55
N VAL A 16 18.64 9.13 -0.21
CA VAL A 16 20.02 9.54 -0.53
C VAL A 16 20.26 9.57 -2.04
N ALA A 17 19.56 8.73 -2.81
CA ALA A 17 19.64 8.72 -4.27
C ALA A 17 19.19 10.04 -4.94
N THR A 18 18.43 10.90 -4.24
CA THR A 18 18.01 12.21 -4.78
C THR A 18 19.05 13.31 -4.54
N LEU A 19 20.04 13.10 -3.67
CA LEU A 19 21.06 14.08 -3.32
C LEU A 19 21.99 14.46 -4.48
N PRO A 20 22.46 13.54 -5.33
CA PRO A 20 23.31 13.89 -6.47
C PRO A 20 22.61 14.85 -7.44
N VAL A 21 21.31 14.64 -7.68
CA VAL A 21 20.51 15.51 -8.55
C VAL A 21 20.38 16.90 -7.93
N ALA A 22 20.05 16.99 -6.64
CA ALA A 22 19.98 18.26 -5.94
C ALA A 22 21.31 19.04 -5.99
N ALA A 23 22.43 18.34 -5.76
CA ALA A 23 23.77 18.92 -5.81
C ALA A 23 24.15 19.39 -7.22
N LEU A 24 23.78 18.64 -8.27
CA LEU A 24 24.00 19.03 -9.66
C LEU A 24 23.23 20.31 -10.02
N PHE A 25 21.94 20.38 -9.68
CA PHE A 25 21.11 21.55 -9.95
C PHE A 25 21.64 22.81 -9.25
N THR A 26 21.95 22.70 -7.95
CA THR A 26 22.52 23.82 -7.20
C THR A 26 23.92 24.19 -7.68
N GLY A 27 24.76 23.21 -8.04
CA GLY A 27 26.11 23.43 -8.54
C GLY A 27 26.16 24.13 -9.90
N ILE A 28 25.33 23.70 -10.86
CA ILE A 28 25.19 24.35 -12.17
C ILE A 28 24.64 25.77 -11.98
N GLY A 29 23.66 25.95 -11.10
CA GLY A 29 23.10 27.26 -10.79
C GLY A 29 24.14 28.26 -10.27
N TYR A 30 24.97 27.85 -9.30
CA TYR A 30 26.08 28.69 -8.80
C TYR A 30 27.21 28.88 -9.81
N TRP A 31 27.41 27.95 -10.75
CA TRP A 31 28.39 28.14 -11.82
C TRP A 31 27.95 29.22 -12.81
N ILE A 32 26.64 29.32 -13.08
CA ILE A 32 26.07 30.34 -13.98
C ILE A 32 26.01 31.72 -13.30
N ASP A 33 25.68 31.78 -12.01
CA ASP A 33 25.66 33.03 -11.23
C ASP A 33 26.40 32.87 -9.88
N PRO A 34 27.73 33.05 -9.86
CA PRO A 34 28.56 32.79 -8.69
C PRO A 34 28.32 33.75 -7.52
N THR A 35 27.82 34.96 -7.79
CA THR A 35 27.73 36.05 -6.80
C THR A 35 26.30 36.53 -6.53
N GLY A 36 25.35 36.26 -7.44
CA GLY A 36 23.98 36.77 -7.33
C GLY A 36 22.96 35.82 -6.71
N TRP A 37 23.31 34.56 -6.42
CA TRP A 37 22.34 33.55 -5.93
C TRP A 37 21.10 33.42 -6.85
N GLY A 38 21.27 33.70 -8.14
CA GLY A 38 20.18 33.72 -9.14
C GLY A 38 19.57 35.10 -9.39
N ALA A 39 19.94 36.14 -8.63
CA ALA A 39 19.43 37.49 -8.85
C ALA A 39 19.86 38.08 -10.20
N ASN A 40 21.01 37.65 -10.73
CA ASN A 40 21.56 38.18 -11.98
C ASN A 40 21.12 37.38 -13.23
N ASN A 41 20.63 36.16 -13.04
CA ASN A 41 20.24 35.28 -14.14
C ASN A 41 19.07 34.37 -13.75
N VAL A 42 17.96 34.49 -14.49
CA VAL A 42 16.73 33.72 -14.27
C VAL A 42 16.97 32.20 -14.36
N LEU A 43 17.85 31.76 -15.25
CA LEU A 43 18.20 30.35 -15.40
C LEU A 43 18.97 29.84 -14.17
N ALA A 44 19.87 30.65 -13.62
CA ALA A 44 20.59 30.32 -12.39
C ALA A 44 19.64 30.25 -11.19
N ALA A 45 18.73 31.22 -11.05
CA ALA A 45 17.71 31.20 -10.00
C ALA A 45 16.85 29.93 -10.05
N PHE A 46 16.39 29.56 -11.24
CA PHE A 46 15.58 28.36 -11.43
C PHE A 46 16.35 27.09 -11.04
N MET A 47 17.59 26.94 -11.48
CA MET A 47 18.43 25.79 -11.14
C MET A 47 18.76 25.72 -9.63
N ILE A 48 19.11 26.84 -9.00
CA ILE A 48 19.38 26.91 -7.55
C ILE A 48 18.12 26.55 -6.76
N GLN A 49 16.97 27.14 -7.10
CA GLN A 49 15.71 26.87 -6.40
C GLN A 49 15.22 25.43 -6.59
N ALA A 50 15.40 24.84 -7.77
CA ALA A 50 15.08 23.43 -8.01
C ALA A 50 15.91 22.50 -7.11
N GLY A 51 17.23 22.73 -7.01
CA GLY A 51 18.09 21.94 -6.13
C GLY A 51 17.81 22.18 -4.64
N GLN A 52 17.61 23.44 -4.24
CA GLN A 52 17.29 23.79 -2.86
C GLN A 52 15.94 23.24 -2.41
N THR A 53 14.94 23.14 -3.30
CA THR A 53 13.65 22.54 -2.95
C THR A 53 13.79 21.09 -2.47
N ILE A 54 14.71 20.32 -3.07
CA ILE A 54 15.01 18.95 -2.64
C ILE A 54 15.73 18.97 -1.28
N LEU A 55 16.75 19.83 -1.13
CA LEU A 55 17.55 19.92 0.10
C LEU A 55 16.73 20.43 1.31
N ASN A 56 15.82 21.37 1.08
CA ASN A 56 14.96 21.96 2.10
C ASN A 56 13.85 21.00 2.58
N ASN A 57 13.60 19.92 1.84
CA ASN A 57 12.60 18.90 2.19
C ASN A 57 13.22 17.53 2.48
N LEU A 58 14.52 17.48 2.81
CA LEU A 58 15.19 16.21 3.12
C LEU A 58 14.55 15.45 4.27
N GLY A 59 14.13 16.11 5.34
CA GLY A 59 13.44 15.45 6.45
C GLY A 59 12.20 14.68 5.99
N LEU A 60 11.40 15.28 5.10
CA LEU A 60 10.23 14.64 4.50
C LEU A 60 10.63 13.46 3.60
N LEU A 61 11.64 13.63 2.74
CA LEU A 61 12.13 12.57 1.87
C LEU A 61 12.63 11.35 2.66
N PHE A 62 13.34 11.59 3.77
CA PHE A 62 13.78 10.54 4.67
C PHE A 62 12.62 9.85 5.39
N ALA A 63 11.60 10.60 5.83
CA ALA A 63 10.41 10.02 6.45
C ALA A 63 9.67 9.07 5.49
N VAL A 64 9.47 9.49 4.25
CA VAL A 64 8.81 8.68 3.19
C VAL A 64 9.66 7.46 2.83
N GLY A 65 10.94 7.68 2.52
CA GLY A 65 11.83 6.62 2.05
C GLY A 65 12.09 5.54 3.10
N LEU A 66 12.22 5.91 4.38
CA LEU A 66 12.33 4.93 5.45
C LEU A 66 11.01 4.22 5.71
N ALA A 67 9.88 4.93 5.73
CA ALA A 67 8.58 4.30 5.97
C ALA A 67 8.26 3.24 4.90
N PHE A 68 8.48 3.59 3.64
CA PHE A 68 8.33 2.69 2.49
C PHE A 68 9.37 1.56 2.46
N GLY A 69 10.65 1.88 2.66
CA GLY A 69 11.72 0.89 2.59
C GLY A 69 11.66 -0.14 3.73
N MET A 70 11.19 0.28 4.91
CA MET A 70 11.07 -0.57 6.09
C MET A 70 9.75 -1.34 6.17
N SER A 71 8.72 -0.97 5.40
CA SER A 71 7.48 -1.74 5.35
C SER A 71 7.72 -3.14 4.76
N LYS A 72 6.92 -4.12 5.18
CA LYS A 72 7.06 -5.53 4.75
C LYS A 72 6.63 -5.74 3.30
N ASP A 73 5.62 -5.00 2.87
CA ASP A 73 4.95 -5.07 1.58
C ASP A 73 5.42 -4.00 0.58
N LYS A 74 6.19 -3.00 1.02
CA LYS A 74 6.53 -1.81 0.22
C LYS A 74 5.27 -1.11 -0.33
N ASP A 75 4.21 -1.05 0.46
CA ASP A 75 2.98 -0.38 0.07
C ASP A 75 3.12 1.16 0.16
N GLY A 76 2.48 1.88 -0.78
CA GLY A 76 2.45 3.34 -0.79
C GLY A 76 1.78 3.95 0.45
N SER A 77 0.87 3.22 1.09
CA SER A 77 0.21 3.62 2.34
C SER A 77 1.20 3.78 3.49
N ALA A 78 2.26 2.97 3.53
CA ALA A 78 3.34 3.13 4.51
C ALA A 78 4.10 4.45 4.28
N ALA A 79 4.34 4.82 3.00
CA ALA A 79 4.96 6.08 2.64
C ALA A 79 4.10 7.28 3.08
N LEU A 80 2.78 7.22 2.87
CA LEU A 80 1.84 8.24 3.32
C LEU A 80 1.79 8.35 4.85
N ALA A 81 1.84 7.22 5.57
CA ALA A 81 1.95 7.23 7.02
C ALA A 81 3.25 7.92 7.50
N GLY A 82 4.35 7.73 6.76
CA GLY A 82 5.61 8.45 6.98
C GLY A 82 5.48 9.97 6.82
N VAL A 83 4.77 10.44 5.76
CA VAL A 83 4.47 11.86 5.56
C VAL A 83 3.72 12.44 6.76
N VAL A 84 2.62 11.78 7.17
CA VAL A 84 1.79 12.25 8.29
C VAL A 84 2.58 12.24 9.60
N SER A 85 3.36 11.18 9.85
CA SER A 85 4.20 11.07 11.05
C SER A 85 5.28 12.15 11.14
N PHE A 86 5.68 12.74 10.02
CA PHE A 86 6.66 13.83 9.98
C PHE A 86 6.01 15.20 10.04
N LEU A 87 4.96 15.45 9.26
CA LEU A 87 4.32 16.76 9.17
C LEU A 87 3.61 17.15 10.48
N VAL A 88 2.98 16.19 11.17
CA VAL A 88 2.24 16.49 12.40
C VAL A 88 3.14 17.10 13.49
N PRO A 89 4.30 16.49 13.87
CA PRO A 89 5.22 17.12 14.79
C PRO A 89 5.81 18.44 14.27
N MET A 90 6.08 18.56 12.96
CA MET A 90 6.64 19.79 12.38
C MET A 90 5.69 20.97 12.48
N THR A 91 4.40 20.74 12.27
CA THR A 91 3.38 21.79 12.40
C THR A 91 3.15 22.15 13.88
N LEU A 92 3.11 21.17 14.77
CA LEU A 92 2.84 21.42 16.20
C LEU A 92 4.02 22.07 16.94
N LEU A 93 5.24 21.76 16.52
CA LEU A 93 6.46 22.27 17.16
C LEU A 93 7.05 23.46 16.41
N ASN A 94 6.34 24.07 15.46
CA ASN A 94 6.79 25.31 14.86
C ASN A 94 6.75 26.46 15.91
N PRO A 95 7.59 27.49 15.78
CA PRO A 95 7.66 28.58 16.77
C PRO A 95 6.31 29.25 17.06
N ASP A 96 5.47 29.42 16.04
CA ASP A 96 4.15 30.06 16.16
C ASP A 96 3.17 29.20 16.98
N SER A 97 3.11 27.89 16.74
CA SER A 97 2.24 26.99 17.53
C SER A 97 2.76 26.82 18.95
N VAL A 98 4.08 26.79 19.16
CA VAL A 98 4.66 26.70 20.50
C VAL A 98 4.41 27.98 21.30
N ALA A 99 4.56 29.15 20.68
CA ALA A 99 4.21 30.44 21.28
C ALA A 99 2.73 30.46 21.72
N LEU A 100 1.84 30.02 20.83
CA LEU A 100 0.41 29.91 21.10
C LEU A 100 0.10 28.94 22.25
N LEU A 101 0.72 27.76 22.25
CA LEU A 101 0.50 26.72 23.26
C LEU A 101 1.06 27.11 24.64
N GLN A 102 2.20 27.80 24.69
CA GLN A 102 2.85 28.23 25.92
C GLN A 102 2.38 29.61 26.41
N ARG A 103 1.54 30.30 25.63
CA ARG A 103 1.06 31.68 25.89
C ARG A 103 2.21 32.66 26.13
N ILE A 104 3.27 32.52 25.33
CA ILE A 104 4.43 33.42 25.34
C ILE A 104 4.55 34.12 23.99
N ASP A 105 5.17 35.30 23.97
CA ASP A 105 5.51 35.97 22.71
C ASP A 105 6.46 35.09 21.88
N VAL A 106 6.32 35.15 20.55
CA VAL A 106 7.12 34.37 19.59
C VAL A 106 8.62 34.61 19.79
N GLU A 107 9.01 35.81 20.20
CA GLU A 107 10.41 36.19 20.48
C GLU A 107 11.01 35.50 21.71
N LYS A 108 10.18 35.00 22.62
CA LYS A 108 10.60 34.29 23.83
C LYS A 108 10.65 32.77 23.65
N VAL A 109 10.23 32.27 22.49
CA VAL A 109 10.31 30.85 22.17
C VAL A 109 11.78 30.46 22.01
N ASN A 110 12.16 29.31 22.56
CA ASN A 110 13.52 28.79 22.46
C ASN A 110 13.95 28.71 20.98
N THR A 111 15.12 29.26 20.67
CA THR A 111 15.70 29.27 19.32
C THR A 111 15.85 27.86 18.72
N ALA A 112 15.88 26.80 19.54
CA ALA A 112 15.83 25.42 19.08
C ALA A 112 14.60 25.11 18.20
N PHE A 113 13.44 25.72 18.45
CA PHE A 113 12.22 25.52 17.64
C PHE A 113 12.33 26.14 16.24
N THR A 114 13.24 27.10 16.03
CA THR A 114 13.53 27.62 14.67
C THR A 114 14.21 26.58 13.77
N LYS A 115 14.80 25.53 14.35
CA LYS A 115 15.41 24.41 13.64
C LYS A 115 14.43 23.27 13.35
N ILE A 116 13.16 23.40 13.75
CA ILE A 116 12.09 22.49 13.40
C ILE A 116 11.52 22.94 12.05
N ASN A 117 12.18 22.47 11.00
CA ASN A 117 11.79 22.70 9.62
C ASN A 117 11.85 21.39 8.82
N ASN A 118 11.33 21.43 7.59
CA ASN A 118 11.28 20.28 6.70
C ASN A 118 12.66 19.72 6.31
N GLY A 119 13.75 20.46 6.58
CA GLY A 119 15.13 20.03 6.37
C GLY A 119 15.67 19.14 7.49
N ASN A 120 14.94 18.95 8.60
CA ASN A 120 15.43 18.18 9.74
C ASN A 120 15.39 16.66 9.46
N VAL A 121 16.50 16.15 8.93
CA VAL A 121 16.69 14.73 8.58
C VAL A 121 16.54 13.81 9.78
N PHE A 122 16.98 14.22 10.97
CA PHE A 122 16.91 13.39 12.16
C PHE A 122 15.46 13.06 12.55
N ILE A 123 14.59 14.07 12.57
CA ILE A 123 13.15 13.87 12.83
C ILE A 123 12.53 13.05 11.69
N GLY A 124 12.95 13.29 10.44
CA GLY A 124 12.55 12.50 9.28
C GLY A 124 12.82 11.00 9.46
N ILE A 125 14.04 10.64 9.89
CA ILE A 125 14.44 9.26 10.10
C ILE A 125 13.60 8.60 11.21
N LEU A 126 13.43 9.28 12.35
CA LEU A 126 12.64 8.78 13.46
C LEU A 126 11.17 8.58 13.06
N ALA A 127 10.56 9.58 12.43
CA ALA A 127 9.19 9.52 11.95
C ALA A 127 8.98 8.37 10.96
N GLY A 128 9.89 8.20 10.00
CA GLY A 128 9.83 7.10 9.03
C GLY A 128 9.94 5.71 9.68
N LEU A 129 10.83 5.54 10.65
CA LEU A 129 10.97 4.28 11.38
C LEU A 129 9.76 3.95 12.25
N ILE A 130 9.21 4.95 12.95
CA ILE A 130 8.02 4.80 13.79
C ILE A 130 6.81 4.46 12.90
N ALA A 131 6.61 5.20 11.81
CA ALA A 131 5.54 4.95 10.86
C ALA A 131 5.64 3.54 10.27
N ALA A 132 6.83 3.09 9.86
CA ALA A 132 7.03 1.72 9.38
C ALA A 132 6.71 0.66 10.45
N ALA A 133 7.13 0.88 11.70
CA ALA A 133 6.88 -0.06 12.79
C ALA A 133 5.38 -0.19 13.09
N VAL A 134 4.67 0.93 13.14
CA VAL A 134 3.21 0.99 13.36
C VAL A 134 2.49 0.36 12.17
N TYR A 135 2.83 0.74 10.93
CA TYR A 135 2.26 0.17 9.72
C TYR A 135 2.44 -1.35 9.70
N ASN A 136 3.66 -1.85 9.89
CA ASN A 136 3.94 -3.29 9.89
C ASN A 136 3.21 -4.09 10.98
N LYS A 137 2.78 -3.41 12.05
CA LYS A 137 2.04 -4.01 13.16
C LYS A 137 0.54 -4.02 12.92
N PHE A 138 -0.01 -2.95 12.32
CA PHE A 138 -1.45 -2.72 12.28
C PHE A 138 -2.07 -2.69 10.88
N SER A 139 -1.29 -2.58 9.79
CA SER A 139 -1.82 -2.40 8.43
C SER A 139 -2.66 -3.58 7.93
N ASN A 140 -2.35 -4.78 8.41
CA ASN A 140 -3.06 -6.00 8.06
C ASN A 140 -4.05 -6.45 9.13
N THR A 141 -4.29 -5.63 10.16
CA THR A 141 -5.27 -5.96 11.20
C THR A 141 -6.68 -5.71 10.65
N LYS A 142 -7.18 -6.69 9.90
CA LYS A 142 -8.60 -6.83 9.60
C LYS A 142 -9.25 -7.55 10.77
N LEU A 143 -10.43 -7.10 11.20
CA LEU A 143 -11.27 -7.93 12.06
C LEU A 143 -11.48 -9.27 11.34
N PRO A 144 -11.37 -10.43 12.04
CA PRO A 144 -11.73 -11.71 11.46
C PRO A 144 -13.10 -11.60 10.81
N MET A 145 -13.29 -12.15 9.61
CA MET A 145 -14.58 -12.15 8.94
C MET A 145 -15.69 -12.74 9.83
N ALA A 146 -15.32 -13.64 10.76
CA ALA A 146 -16.19 -14.19 11.82
C ALA A 146 -16.75 -13.14 12.81
N LEU A 147 -16.17 -11.94 12.90
CA LEU A 147 -16.59 -10.85 13.79
C LEU A 147 -17.23 -9.67 13.02
N SER A 148 -17.39 -9.80 11.69
CA SER A 148 -17.76 -8.68 10.80
C SER A 148 -18.83 -9.06 9.78
N PHE A 149 -19.68 -10.01 10.10
CA PHE A 149 -20.91 -10.29 9.35
C PHE A 149 -22.11 -9.97 10.24
N PHE A 150 -23.17 -9.42 9.66
CA PHE A 150 -24.42 -9.15 10.36
C PHE A 150 -25.54 -10.00 9.77
N ILE A 151 -26.33 -10.64 10.63
CA ILE A 151 -27.48 -11.45 10.22
C ILE A 151 -28.72 -10.81 10.80
N GLY A 152 -29.71 -10.52 9.95
CA GLY A 152 -30.96 -9.88 10.37
C GLY A 152 -32.12 -10.18 9.42
N ASP A 153 -33.32 -9.74 9.76
CA ASP A 153 -34.51 -9.87 8.90
C ASP A 153 -34.64 -8.73 7.87
N GLY A 154 -33.83 -7.68 8.06
CA GLY A 154 -33.74 -6.49 7.23
C GLY A 154 -34.93 -5.52 7.31
N VAL A 155 -35.85 -5.71 8.26
CA VAL A 155 -36.92 -4.74 8.55
C VAL A 155 -36.39 -3.60 9.41
N ASN A 156 -35.87 -3.93 10.59
CA ASN A 156 -35.26 -2.97 11.53
C ASN A 156 -33.74 -3.01 11.49
N ASP A 157 -33.19 -4.03 10.84
CA ASP A 157 -31.76 -4.36 10.79
C ASP A 157 -31.04 -3.77 9.57
N SER A 158 -31.76 -3.08 8.68
CA SER A 158 -31.21 -2.59 7.42
C SER A 158 -29.98 -1.67 7.57
N PRO A 159 -29.88 -0.76 8.56
CA PRO A 159 -28.65 0.04 8.73
C PRO A 159 -27.45 -0.82 9.14
N ALA A 160 -27.67 -1.86 9.94
CA ALA A 160 -26.61 -2.78 10.37
C ALA A 160 -26.17 -3.71 9.24
N LEU A 161 -27.11 -4.20 8.42
CA LEU A 161 -26.80 -4.95 7.21
C LEU A 161 -25.96 -4.12 6.22
N ALA A 162 -26.33 -2.86 5.98
CA ALA A 162 -25.64 -1.96 5.06
C ALA A 162 -24.21 -1.60 5.48
N THR A 163 -23.97 -1.51 6.79
CA THR A 163 -22.66 -1.10 7.35
C THR A 163 -21.72 -2.28 7.59
N SER A 164 -22.25 -3.50 7.60
CA SER A 164 -21.45 -4.71 7.78
C SER A 164 -20.60 -5.03 6.54
N ASN A 165 -19.48 -5.72 6.74
CA ASN A 165 -18.67 -6.20 5.61
C ASN A 165 -19.33 -7.35 4.85
N LEU A 166 -20.32 -8.00 5.45
CA LEU A 166 -21.16 -9.03 4.85
C LEU A 166 -22.52 -9.02 5.54
N GLY A 167 -23.53 -8.45 4.87
CA GLY A 167 -24.91 -8.43 5.34
C GLY A 167 -25.67 -9.66 4.84
N ILE A 168 -26.19 -10.48 5.76
CA ILE A 168 -26.98 -11.67 5.44
C ILE A 168 -28.42 -11.48 5.94
N ALA A 169 -29.37 -11.36 5.03
CA ALA A 169 -30.79 -11.31 5.37
C ALA A 169 -31.37 -12.73 5.53
N ILE A 170 -32.05 -13.00 6.66
CA ILE A 170 -32.86 -14.20 6.87
C ILE A 170 -34.29 -13.89 6.45
N GLY A 171 -34.77 -14.60 5.43
CA GLY A 171 -36.13 -14.50 4.94
C GLY A 171 -36.30 -13.39 3.91
N GLY A 172 -36.63 -13.78 2.68
CA GLY A 172 -36.83 -12.89 1.53
C GLY A 172 -38.12 -12.06 1.59
N GLY A 173 -38.56 -11.65 2.78
CA GLY A 173 -39.90 -11.10 3.00
C GLY A 173 -40.04 -9.60 2.73
N THR A 174 -38.97 -8.80 2.84
CA THR A 174 -39.08 -7.34 2.69
C THR A 174 -38.14 -6.78 1.63
N SER A 175 -38.66 -5.85 0.82
CA SER A 175 -37.91 -5.17 -0.23
C SER A 175 -36.70 -4.40 0.31
N VAL A 176 -36.77 -3.99 1.58
CA VAL A 176 -35.68 -3.31 2.29
C VAL A 176 -34.52 -4.28 2.51
N ALA A 177 -34.79 -5.49 3.00
CA ALA A 177 -33.75 -6.50 3.21
C ALA A 177 -33.05 -6.91 1.91
N ILE A 178 -33.81 -7.10 0.82
CA ILE A 178 -33.29 -7.51 -0.49
C ILE A 178 -32.35 -6.45 -1.09
N ASN A 179 -32.67 -5.17 -0.92
CA ASN A 179 -31.84 -4.08 -1.46
C ASN A 179 -30.64 -3.73 -0.59
N THR A 180 -30.62 -4.18 0.67
CA THR A 180 -29.62 -3.75 1.65
C THR A 180 -28.61 -4.84 2.00
N ALA A 181 -28.98 -6.12 1.89
CA ALA A 181 -28.12 -7.24 2.20
C ALA A 181 -27.31 -7.72 0.98
N ASP A 182 -26.09 -8.20 1.21
CA ASP A 182 -25.25 -8.84 0.19
C ASP A 182 -25.75 -10.25 -0.17
N VAL A 183 -26.37 -10.94 0.80
CA VAL A 183 -26.87 -12.32 0.68
C VAL A 183 -28.26 -12.40 1.28
N VAL A 184 -29.20 -13.01 0.55
CA VAL A 184 -30.57 -13.25 1.01
C VAL A 184 -30.83 -14.75 1.10
N LEU A 185 -31.18 -15.24 2.30
CA LEU A 185 -31.55 -16.63 2.53
C LEU A 185 -33.04 -16.83 2.23
N VAL A 186 -33.32 -17.52 1.13
CA VAL A 186 -34.69 -17.75 0.64
C VAL A 186 -35.51 -18.64 1.57
N ASN A 187 -34.91 -19.68 2.15
CA ASN A 187 -35.62 -20.65 3.00
C ASN A 187 -35.72 -20.22 4.47
N SER A 188 -35.24 -19.03 4.83
CA SER A 188 -35.29 -18.48 6.20
C SER A 188 -34.68 -19.36 7.31
N HIS A 189 -33.87 -20.35 6.96
CA HIS A 189 -33.20 -21.22 7.94
C HIS A 189 -31.80 -20.68 8.27
N PRO A 190 -31.48 -20.37 9.53
CA PRO A 190 -30.14 -19.92 9.94
C PRO A 190 -29.03 -20.94 9.60
N SER A 191 -29.37 -22.23 9.50
CA SER A 191 -28.43 -23.29 9.08
C SER A 191 -27.88 -23.08 7.66
N ASP A 192 -28.58 -22.34 6.78
CA ASP A 192 -28.12 -22.01 5.43
C ASP A 192 -26.91 -21.06 5.42
N VAL A 193 -26.63 -20.36 6.52
CA VAL A 193 -25.39 -19.58 6.67
C VAL A 193 -24.16 -20.51 6.67
N LEU A 194 -24.27 -21.70 7.25
CA LEU A 194 -23.17 -22.68 7.24
C LEU A 194 -22.92 -23.20 5.83
N ALA A 195 -23.99 -23.45 5.07
CA ALA A 195 -23.93 -23.79 3.65
C ALA A 195 -23.21 -22.71 2.83
N LEU A 196 -23.56 -21.44 3.04
CA LEU A 196 -22.91 -20.29 2.41
C LEU A 196 -21.39 -20.28 2.66
N ILE A 197 -20.99 -20.44 3.92
CA ILE A 197 -19.57 -20.46 4.32
C ILE A 197 -18.83 -21.62 3.65
N GLU A 198 -19.44 -22.80 3.57
CA GLU A 198 -18.84 -23.97 2.91
C GLU A 198 -18.68 -23.76 1.40
N ILE A 199 -19.68 -23.21 0.73
CA ILE A 199 -19.59 -22.82 -0.70
C ILE A 199 -18.46 -21.81 -0.90
N ALA A 200 -18.37 -20.78 -0.05
CA ALA A 200 -17.33 -19.76 -0.13
C ALA A 200 -15.93 -20.37 0.02
N LYS A 201 -15.72 -21.27 0.99
CA LYS A 201 -14.45 -21.98 1.18
C LYS A 201 -14.07 -22.82 -0.05
N ARG A 202 -15.04 -23.57 -0.62
CA ARG A 202 -14.82 -24.39 -1.82
C ARG A 202 -14.51 -23.55 -3.05
N SER A 203 -15.23 -22.45 -3.23
CA SER A 203 -15.00 -21.47 -4.30
C SER A 203 -13.60 -20.86 -4.19
N ASN A 204 -13.21 -20.41 -2.99
CA ASN A 204 -11.87 -19.85 -2.76
C ASN A 204 -10.75 -20.87 -3.05
N ARG A 205 -10.97 -22.15 -2.70
CA ARG A 205 -10.03 -23.22 -3.05
C ARG A 205 -9.89 -23.37 -4.57
N LYS A 206 -10.99 -23.35 -5.32
CA LYS A 206 -10.98 -23.42 -6.79
C LYS A 206 -10.32 -22.19 -7.43
N MET A 207 -10.58 -20.99 -6.90
CA MET A 207 -9.92 -19.76 -7.33
C MET A 207 -8.40 -19.84 -7.16
N LYS A 208 -7.91 -20.30 -6.00
CA LYS A 208 -6.48 -20.49 -5.76
C LYS A 208 -5.85 -21.50 -6.73
N GLN A 209 -6.55 -22.60 -7.03
CA GLN A 209 -6.10 -23.57 -8.04
C GLN A 209 -6.03 -22.94 -9.43
N ASN A 210 -7.07 -22.21 -9.84
CA ASN A 210 -7.11 -21.51 -11.13
C ASN A 210 -5.99 -20.48 -11.26
N LEU A 211 -5.67 -19.76 -10.19
CA LEU A 211 -4.54 -18.84 -10.17
C LEU A 211 -3.21 -19.57 -10.36
N TRP A 212 -3.02 -20.74 -9.74
CA TRP A 212 -1.84 -21.56 -9.97
C TRP A 212 -1.75 -22.08 -11.41
N PHE A 213 -2.86 -22.52 -12.01
CA PHE A 213 -2.86 -22.97 -13.40
C PHE A 213 -2.67 -21.83 -14.41
N GLY A 214 -3.21 -20.63 -14.12
CA GLY A 214 -3.11 -19.46 -14.99
C GLY A 214 -1.78 -18.70 -14.86
N ALA A 215 -1.23 -18.58 -13.66
CA ALA A 215 0.03 -17.88 -13.43
C ALA A 215 1.25 -18.82 -13.45
N GLY A 216 1.07 -20.10 -13.10
CA GLY A 216 2.17 -21.04 -12.89
C GLY A 216 3.00 -21.32 -14.15
N TYR A 217 2.36 -21.48 -15.31
CA TYR A 217 3.11 -21.70 -16.55
C TYR A 217 3.90 -20.45 -16.98
N ASN A 218 3.40 -19.25 -16.67
CA ASN A 218 4.07 -17.97 -16.98
C ASN A 218 5.38 -17.80 -16.20
N ILE A 219 5.46 -18.36 -14.98
CA ILE A 219 6.70 -18.36 -14.17
C ILE A 219 7.85 -19.05 -14.91
N ILE A 220 7.55 -20.06 -15.74
CA ILE A 220 8.55 -20.80 -16.53
C ILE A 220 8.66 -20.22 -17.94
N ALA A 221 7.53 -19.91 -18.58
CA ALA A 221 7.51 -19.45 -19.96
C ALA A 221 8.20 -18.09 -20.16
N ILE A 222 8.05 -17.15 -19.23
CA ILE A 222 8.66 -15.81 -19.36
C ILE A 222 10.20 -15.88 -19.30
N PRO A 223 10.83 -16.54 -18.31
CA PRO A 223 12.30 -16.66 -18.30
C PRO A 223 12.88 -17.44 -19.48
N VAL A 224 12.16 -18.45 -19.98
CA VAL A 224 12.57 -19.20 -21.18
C VAL A 224 12.46 -18.34 -22.43
N ALA A 225 11.38 -17.57 -22.59
CA ALA A 225 11.23 -16.60 -23.68
C ALA A 225 12.25 -15.46 -23.62
N ALA A 226 12.66 -15.06 -22.40
CA ALA A 226 13.73 -14.08 -22.18
C ALA A 226 15.15 -14.63 -22.48
N GLY A 227 15.26 -15.90 -22.87
CA GLY A 227 16.50 -16.47 -23.37
C GLY A 227 17.41 -17.07 -22.31
N ILE A 228 16.93 -17.37 -21.10
CA ILE A 228 17.77 -18.03 -20.06
C ILE A 228 18.28 -19.41 -20.53
N LEU A 229 17.46 -20.16 -21.27
CA LEU A 229 17.84 -21.48 -21.80
C LEU A 229 18.50 -21.41 -23.19
N TYR A 230 18.61 -20.23 -23.79
CA TYR A 230 19.17 -20.06 -25.12
C TYR A 230 20.69 -20.37 -25.18
N PRO A 231 21.53 -19.90 -24.24
CA PRO A 231 22.98 -20.16 -24.28
C PRO A 231 23.36 -21.63 -24.05
N THR A 232 22.57 -22.39 -23.28
CA THR A 232 22.89 -23.76 -22.89
C THR A 232 22.16 -24.83 -23.70
N PHE A 233 20.95 -24.55 -24.20
CA PHE A 233 20.12 -25.51 -24.91
C PHE A 233 19.59 -25.02 -26.27
N GLY A 234 19.81 -23.75 -26.64
CA GLY A 234 19.28 -23.18 -27.88
C GLY A 234 17.75 -23.06 -27.93
N ILE A 235 17.07 -23.21 -26.79
CA ILE A 235 15.61 -23.21 -26.70
C ILE A 235 15.12 -21.78 -26.47
N SER A 236 14.29 -21.28 -27.39
CA SER A 236 13.48 -20.08 -27.22
C SER A 236 12.00 -20.43 -27.43
N ILE A 237 11.10 -19.72 -26.74
CA ILE A 237 9.67 -19.84 -27.00
C ILE A 237 9.32 -18.82 -28.08
N ASP A 238 8.83 -19.29 -29.21
CA ASP A 238 8.32 -18.43 -30.27
C ASP A 238 6.89 -17.96 -29.94
N PRO A 239 6.42 -16.86 -30.55
CA PRO A 239 5.07 -16.33 -30.28
C PRO A 239 3.94 -17.33 -30.54
N LEU A 240 4.11 -18.29 -31.47
CA LEU A 240 3.10 -19.31 -31.75
C LEU A 240 2.99 -20.30 -30.58
N ALA A 241 4.10 -20.85 -30.08
CA ALA A 241 4.08 -21.74 -28.92
C ALA A 241 3.51 -21.05 -27.67
N ALA A 242 3.82 -19.77 -27.47
CA ALA A 242 3.24 -18.98 -26.38
C ALA A 242 1.70 -18.87 -26.48
N ALA A 243 1.17 -18.62 -27.68
CA ALA A 243 -0.27 -18.52 -27.91
C ALA A 243 -1.00 -19.86 -27.67
N VAL A 244 -0.38 -20.98 -28.06
CA VAL A 244 -0.92 -22.33 -27.79
C VAL A 244 -0.93 -22.61 -26.28
N LEU A 245 0.15 -22.32 -25.57
CA LEU A 245 0.23 -22.50 -24.11
C LEU A 245 -0.83 -21.66 -23.36
N MET A 246 -1.04 -20.42 -23.78
CA MET A 246 -2.08 -19.54 -23.23
C MET A 246 -3.49 -20.11 -23.46
N SER A 247 -3.74 -20.67 -24.65
CA SER A 247 -5.03 -21.29 -25.00
C SER A 247 -5.29 -22.54 -24.14
N ILE A 248 -4.28 -23.40 -23.97
CA ILE A 248 -4.37 -24.61 -23.14
C ILE A 248 -4.62 -24.25 -21.67
N SER A 249 -3.93 -23.25 -21.13
CA SER A 249 -4.13 -22.81 -19.74
C SER A 249 -5.56 -22.34 -19.48
N THR A 250 -6.14 -21.61 -20.43
CA THR A 250 -7.54 -21.15 -20.35
C THR A 250 -8.52 -22.31 -20.28
N VAL A 251 -8.30 -23.36 -21.09
CA VAL A 251 -9.12 -24.58 -21.08
C VAL A 251 -9.01 -25.30 -19.73
N ILE A 252 -7.79 -25.47 -19.21
CA ILE A 252 -7.55 -26.14 -17.91
C ILE A 252 -8.26 -25.39 -16.77
N VAL A 253 -8.11 -24.07 -16.72
CA VAL A 253 -8.77 -23.21 -15.71
C VAL A 253 -10.30 -23.33 -15.79
N SER A 254 -10.85 -23.34 -17.01
CA SER A 254 -12.29 -23.46 -17.25
C SER A 254 -12.84 -24.82 -16.78
N ILE A 255 -12.15 -25.92 -17.14
CA ILE A 255 -12.53 -27.26 -16.69
C ILE A 255 -12.45 -27.37 -15.17
N ASN A 256 -11.39 -26.83 -14.56
CA ASN A 256 -11.25 -26.87 -13.10
C ASN A 256 -12.36 -26.06 -12.41
N ALA A 257 -12.75 -24.90 -12.95
CA ALA A 257 -13.84 -24.08 -12.44
C ALA A 257 -15.19 -24.84 -12.48
N MET A 258 -15.50 -25.52 -13.58
CA MET A 258 -16.70 -26.36 -13.72
C MET A 258 -16.75 -27.53 -12.72
N GLY A 259 -15.61 -27.93 -12.16
CA GLY A 259 -15.54 -28.95 -11.11
C GLY A 259 -15.97 -28.45 -9.72
N LEU A 260 -16.47 -27.21 -9.56
CA LEU A 260 -17.05 -26.74 -8.31
C LEU A 260 -18.42 -27.40 -8.10
N LYS A 261 -18.47 -28.40 -7.23
CA LYS A 261 -19.71 -29.04 -6.79
C LYS A 261 -20.00 -28.74 -5.33
N TYR A 262 -21.25 -28.41 -5.05
CA TYR A 262 -21.79 -28.25 -3.71
C TYR A 262 -22.96 -29.21 -3.55
N GLU A 263 -22.91 -30.01 -2.48
CA GLU A 263 -24.01 -30.85 -2.03
C GLU A 263 -24.37 -30.35 -0.64
N ARG A 264 -25.67 -30.12 -0.41
CA ARG A 264 -26.17 -29.66 0.88
C ARG A 264 -25.87 -30.73 1.93
N PRO A 265 -25.27 -30.38 3.07
CA PRO A 265 -25.17 -31.31 4.20
C PRO A 265 -26.58 -31.81 4.54
N GLN A 266 -26.79 -33.12 4.58
CA GLN A 266 -28.03 -33.72 5.04
C GLN A 266 -28.19 -33.37 6.52
N GLU A 267 -29.25 -32.66 6.89
CA GLU A 267 -29.59 -32.39 8.29
C GLU A 267 -29.81 -33.75 9.00
N LYS A 268 -29.14 -33.95 10.13
CA LYS A 268 -29.44 -35.02 11.09
C LYS A 268 -30.27 -34.43 12.23
#